data_AF-A0AAF0L243-F1
#
_entry.id   AF-A0AAF0L243-F1
#
_cell.length_a   1.000
_cell.length_b   1.000
_cell.length_c   1.000
_cell.angle_alpha   90.00
_cell.angle_beta   90.00
_cell.angle_gamma   90.00
#
_symmetry.space_group_name_H-M   'P 1'
#
loop_
_entity.id
_entity.type
_entity.pdbx_description
1 polymer ?
#
loop_
_entity_poly.entity_id
_entity_poly.type
_entity_poly.pdbx_seq_one_letter_code
_entity_poly.pdbx_strand_id
1 'polypeptide(L)'
;MVEWERARSRGMALNALEKALTDLRRRHGELYANVGAGVMWAAVLDENLRDDLGAEYEELRDRDAPLLHGLVHARNGVMHAALVTTNAGGITAPIVAPVVIGPPSWRASVVLHKLWTPKALESPRVRKRVAMYEEHLAGRDPADTFEEVLSFFRSLEAVGWNPSALN
;
A
#
# COMPACT_ATOMS: atom_id res chain seq x y z
N MET A 1 -0.73 9.78 -24.51
CA MET A 1 -1.78 10.02 -23.50
C MET A 1 -1.81 11.49 -23.24
N VAL A 2 -2.95 12.13 -23.45
CA VAL A 2 -3.11 13.59 -23.38
C VAL A 2 -3.19 14.00 -21.90
N GLU A 3 -2.73 15.20 -21.54
CA GLU A 3 -2.64 15.70 -20.16
C GLU A 3 -3.96 15.54 -19.36
N TRP A 4 -5.10 15.76 -20.00
CA TRP A 4 -6.42 15.58 -19.39
C TRP A 4 -6.75 14.12 -19.05
N GLU A 5 -6.26 13.15 -19.82
CA GLU A 5 -6.46 11.71 -19.55
C GLU A 5 -5.67 11.29 -18.31
N ARG A 6 -4.47 11.86 -18.13
CA ARG A 6 -3.61 11.62 -16.95
C ARG A 6 -4.23 12.20 -15.70
N ALA A 7 -4.69 13.45 -15.75
CA ALA A 7 -5.38 14.08 -14.63
C ALA A 7 -6.64 13.30 -14.21
N ARG A 8 -7.45 12.86 -15.19
CA ARG A 8 -8.63 12.02 -14.93
C ARG A 8 -8.25 10.68 -14.31
N SER A 9 -7.20 10.03 -14.81
CA SER A 9 -6.69 8.75 -14.28
C SER A 9 -6.28 8.87 -12.81
N ARG A 10 -5.54 9.93 -12.45
CA ARG A 10 -5.12 10.20 -11.06
C ARG A 10 -6.32 10.40 -10.14
N GLY A 11 -7.29 11.23 -10.54
CA GLY A 11 -8.51 11.45 -9.75
C GLY A 11 -9.34 10.18 -9.56
N MET A 12 -9.47 9.34 -10.59
CA MET A 12 -10.15 8.04 -10.46
C MET A 12 -9.42 7.10 -9.50
N ALA A 13 -8.10 7.00 -9.60
CA ALA A 13 -7.30 6.17 -8.72
C ALA A 13 -7.37 6.65 -7.25
N LEU A 14 -7.36 7.97 -7.03
CA LEU A 14 -7.45 8.57 -5.69
C LEU A 14 -8.81 8.27 -5.04
N ASN A 15 -9.89 8.47 -5.79
CA ASN A 15 -11.24 8.14 -5.34
C ASN A 15 -11.41 6.64 -5.05
N ALA A 16 -10.80 5.78 -5.86
CA ALA A 16 -10.87 4.33 -5.66
C ALA A 16 -10.08 3.89 -4.41
N LEU A 17 -8.93 4.50 -4.13
CA LEU A 17 -8.19 4.31 -2.90
C LEU A 17 -9.00 4.77 -1.68
N GLU A 18 -9.64 5.94 -1.74
CA GLU A 18 -10.52 6.43 -0.67
C GLU A 18 -11.71 5.51 -0.42
N LYS A 19 -12.33 4.99 -1.47
CA LYS A 19 -13.40 4.00 -1.36
C LYS A 19 -12.91 2.74 -0.64
N ALA A 20 -11.75 2.21 -1.01
CA ALA A 20 -11.16 1.04 -0.38
C ALA A 20 -10.92 1.26 1.13
N LEU A 21 -10.38 2.42 1.52
CA LEU A 21 -10.21 2.80 2.92
C LEU A 21 -11.56 2.88 3.66
N THR A 22 -12.57 3.51 3.04
CA THR A 22 -13.90 3.64 3.62
C THR A 22 -14.55 2.28 3.87
N ASP A 23 -14.48 1.38 2.90
CA ASP A 23 -15.06 0.04 3.00
C ASP A 23 -14.31 -0.82 4.03
N LEU A 24 -12.99 -0.66 4.11
CA LEU A 24 -12.15 -1.29 5.13
C LEU A 24 -12.53 -0.85 6.55
N ARG A 25 -12.71 0.46 6.77
CA ARG A 25 -13.11 1.04 8.07
C ARG A 25 -14.50 0.60 8.52
N ARG A 26 -15.44 0.49 7.57
CA ARG A 26 -16.79 0.01 7.84
C ARG A 26 -16.85 -1.50 8.13
N ARG A 27 -15.73 -2.22 7.99
CA ARG A 27 -15.63 -3.69 8.17
C ARG A 27 -16.69 -4.45 7.38
N HIS A 28 -17.07 -3.95 6.20
CA HIS A 28 -17.87 -4.74 5.26
C HIS A 28 -17.05 -5.97 4.88
N GLY A 29 -17.68 -7.15 4.91
CA GLY A 29 -17.04 -8.46 4.92
C GLY A 29 -16.27 -8.84 3.65
N GLU A 30 -15.22 -8.10 3.32
CA GLU A 30 -14.34 -8.29 2.15
C GLU A 30 -12.94 -7.69 2.41
N LEU A 31 -12.39 -7.90 3.62
CA LEU A 31 -11.07 -7.37 4.04
C LEU A 31 -10.00 -7.51 2.95
N TYR A 32 -9.85 -8.71 2.39
CA TYR A 32 -8.83 -9.00 1.39
C TYR A 32 -9.08 -8.28 0.06
N ALA A 33 -10.34 -8.14 -0.36
CA ALA A 33 -10.67 -7.43 -1.59
C ALA A 33 -10.42 -5.92 -1.44
N ASN A 34 -10.81 -5.35 -0.31
CA ASN A 34 -10.60 -3.93 0.00
C ASN A 34 -9.11 -3.60 0.15
N VAL A 35 -8.33 -4.44 0.83
CA VAL A 35 -6.87 -4.30 0.90
C VAL A 35 -6.25 -4.45 -0.48
N GLY A 36 -6.66 -5.46 -1.26
CA GLY A 36 -6.16 -5.67 -2.61
C GLY A 36 -6.43 -4.47 -3.52
N ALA A 37 -7.64 -3.92 -3.48
CA ALA A 37 -8.02 -2.72 -4.22
C ALA A 37 -7.18 -1.50 -3.79
N GLY A 38 -7.07 -1.24 -2.49
CA GLY A 38 -6.27 -0.11 -1.97
C GLY A 38 -4.80 -0.20 -2.39
N VAL A 39 -4.19 -1.39 -2.29
CA VAL A 39 -2.82 -1.63 -2.76
C VAL A 39 -2.67 -1.36 -4.26
N MET A 40 -3.58 -1.89 -5.09
CA MET A 40 -3.51 -1.73 -6.54
C MET A 40 -3.64 -0.26 -6.94
N TRP A 41 -4.59 0.48 -6.36
CA TRP A 41 -4.80 1.88 -6.68
C TRP A 41 -3.66 2.77 -6.19
N ALA A 42 -3.14 2.55 -4.97
CA ALA A 42 -1.96 3.26 -4.47
C ALA A 42 -0.73 3.04 -5.36
N ALA A 43 -0.49 1.79 -5.80
CA ALA A 43 0.63 1.47 -6.69
C ALA A 43 0.47 2.09 -8.09
N VAL A 44 -0.75 2.12 -8.64
CA VAL A 44 -1.03 2.77 -9.93
C VAL A 44 -0.80 4.29 -9.84
N LEU A 45 -1.22 4.93 -8.75
CA LEU A 45 -0.92 6.34 -8.49
C LEU A 45 0.58 6.61 -8.42
N ASP A 46 1.32 5.81 -7.64
CA ASP A 46 2.78 5.94 -7.52
C ASP A 46 3.49 5.80 -8.87
N GLU A 47 3.10 4.79 -9.66
CA GLU A 47 3.68 4.53 -10.97
C GLU A 47 3.40 5.68 -11.94
N ASN A 48 2.16 6.17 -12.01
CA ASN A 48 1.79 7.29 -12.88
C ASN A 48 2.52 8.58 -12.48
N LEU A 49 2.57 8.91 -11.18
CA LEU A 49 3.22 10.14 -10.71
C LEU A 49 4.72 10.10 -10.94
N ARG A 50 5.36 8.95 -10.72
CA ARG A 50 6.77 8.76 -11.04
C ARG A 50 7.07 8.90 -12.53
N ASP A 51 6.24 8.30 -13.39
CA ASP A 51 6.45 8.37 -14.84
C ASP A 51 6.24 9.79 -15.39
N ASP A 52 5.41 10.59 -14.72
CA ASP A 52 5.06 11.95 -15.15
C ASP A 52 5.92 13.05 -14.53
N LEU A 53 6.28 12.92 -13.25
CA LEU A 53 6.95 13.95 -12.44
C LEU A 53 8.41 13.60 -12.14
N GLY A 54 8.83 12.36 -12.40
CA GLY A 54 10.22 11.93 -12.31
C GLY A 54 10.83 12.07 -10.93
N ALA A 55 12.08 12.55 -10.89
CA ALA A 55 12.92 12.56 -9.69
C ALA A 55 12.35 13.42 -8.55
N GLU A 56 11.72 14.55 -8.85
CA GLU A 56 11.15 15.43 -7.82
C GLU A 56 10.06 14.74 -7.00
N TYR A 57 9.21 13.96 -7.68
CA TYR A 57 8.22 13.13 -7.00
C TYR A 57 8.87 11.99 -6.22
N GLU A 58 9.89 11.33 -6.77
CA GLU A 58 10.58 10.25 -6.07
C GLU A 58 11.24 10.72 -4.77
N GLU A 59 11.88 11.90 -4.78
CA GLU A 59 12.48 12.52 -3.60
C GLU A 59 11.42 12.89 -2.56
N LEU A 60 10.34 13.54 -2.98
CA LEU A 60 9.22 13.90 -2.11
C LEU A 60 8.58 12.66 -1.46
N ARG A 61 8.28 11.63 -2.27
CA ARG A 61 7.73 10.35 -1.80
C ARG A 61 8.67 9.67 -0.80
N ASP A 62 9.96 9.65 -1.09
CA ASP A 62 10.94 8.98 -0.21
C ASP A 62 11.06 9.68 1.15
N ARG A 63 10.84 10.99 1.20
CA ARG A 63 10.83 11.78 2.43
C ARG A 63 9.52 11.65 3.22
N ASP A 64 8.39 11.85 2.54
CA ASP A 64 7.09 12.09 3.21
C ASP A 64 6.16 10.87 3.18
N ALA A 65 6.38 9.91 2.28
CA ALA A 65 5.57 8.71 2.14
C ALA A 65 6.38 7.45 1.79
N PRO A 66 7.43 7.11 2.55
CA PRO A 66 8.30 5.95 2.26
C PRO A 66 7.53 4.62 2.21
N LEU A 67 6.40 4.56 2.92
CA LEU A 67 5.51 3.40 2.98
C LEU A 67 4.89 3.01 1.61
N LEU A 68 4.85 3.94 0.64
CA LEU A 68 4.42 3.63 -0.74
C LEU A 68 5.30 2.56 -1.39
N HIS A 69 6.60 2.53 -1.09
CA HIS A 69 7.49 1.45 -1.53
C HIS A 69 7.01 0.08 -1.02
N GLY A 70 6.55 0.06 0.23
CA GLY A 70 5.98 -1.14 0.84
C GLY A 70 4.68 -1.56 0.17
N LEU A 71 3.76 -0.64 -0.11
CA LEU A 71 2.52 -0.97 -0.82
C LEU A 71 2.79 -1.51 -2.23
N VAL A 72 3.78 -0.97 -2.95
CA VAL A 72 4.19 -1.51 -4.25
C VAL A 72 4.80 -2.92 -4.11
N HIS A 73 5.47 -3.23 -2.99
CA HIS A 73 5.85 -4.62 -2.69
C HIS A 73 4.61 -5.50 -2.46
N ALA A 74 3.67 -5.03 -1.64
CA ALA A 74 2.43 -5.74 -1.30
C ALA A 74 1.58 -6.06 -2.53
N ARG A 75 1.60 -5.19 -3.56
CA ARG A 75 0.93 -5.41 -4.86
C ARG A 75 1.25 -6.76 -5.45
N ASN A 76 2.51 -7.16 -5.43
CA ASN A 76 2.91 -8.46 -5.96
C ASN A 76 2.33 -9.61 -5.13
N GLY A 77 2.28 -9.45 -3.81
CA GLY A 77 1.59 -10.39 -2.92
C GLY A 77 0.12 -10.56 -3.32
N VAL A 78 -0.60 -9.45 -3.51
CA VAL A 78 -2.01 -9.44 -3.95
C VAL A 78 -2.17 -10.14 -5.30
N MET A 79 -1.32 -9.83 -6.28
CA MET A 79 -1.39 -10.42 -7.64
C MET A 79 -1.14 -11.93 -7.65
N HIS A 80 -0.34 -12.44 -6.71
CA HIS A 80 -0.08 -13.88 -6.55
C HIS A 80 -1.04 -14.56 -5.58
N ALA A 81 -2.17 -13.92 -5.24
CA ALA A 81 -3.14 -14.39 -4.26
C ALA A 81 -2.52 -14.71 -2.88
N ALA A 82 -1.37 -14.10 -2.56
CA ALA A 82 -0.80 -14.18 -1.23
C ALA A 82 -1.64 -13.31 -0.29
N LEU A 83 -2.06 -13.90 0.83
CA LEU A 83 -2.73 -13.16 1.89
C LEU A 83 -1.74 -12.17 2.51
N VAL A 84 -1.85 -10.90 2.09
CA VAL A 84 -0.98 -9.80 2.55
C VAL A 84 -1.33 -9.30 3.95
N THR A 85 -2.53 -9.61 4.42
CA THR A 85 -3.02 -9.26 5.74
C THR A 85 -3.51 -10.48 6.51
N THR A 86 -3.55 -10.36 7.82
CA THR A 86 -4.18 -11.33 8.73
C THR A 86 -5.02 -10.59 9.74
N ASN A 87 -6.15 -11.15 10.14
CA ASN A 87 -6.68 -10.82 11.47
C ASN A 87 -5.72 -11.47 12.46
N ALA A 88 -5.07 -10.71 13.34
CA ALA A 88 -4.08 -11.29 14.25
C ALA A 88 -4.72 -12.44 15.07
N GLY A 89 -4.23 -13.66 14.92
CA GLY A 89 -4.76 -14.84 15.62
C GLY A 89 -4.08 -16.13 15.18
N GLY A 90 -3.27 -16.72 16.06
CA GLY A 90 -2.73 -18.08 15.91
C GLY A 90 -3.35 -18.99 16.96
N ILE A 91 -3.64 -20.24 16.60
CA ILE A 91 -4.01 -21.30 17.54
C ILE A 91 -2.73 -22.07 17.87
N THR A 92 -2.25 -21.98 19.11
CA THR A 92 -1.37 -23.01 19.67
C THR A 92 -2.13 -23.70 20.79
N ALA A 93 -2.45 -24.97 20.58
CA ALA A 93 -3.17 -25.85 21.50
C ALA A 93 -2.37 -26.12 22.80
N PRO A 94 -3.03 -26.59 23.89
CA PRO A 94 -4.44 -26.92 24.00
C PRO A 94 -5.24 -25.71 24.50
N ILE A 95 -6.29 -25.42 23.75
CA ILE A 95 -7.20 -24.28 23.81
C ILE A 95 -7.55 -23.90 25.26
N VAL A 96 -7.09 -22.72 25.68
CA VAL A 96 -7.73 -21.93 26.75
C VAL A 96 -8.20 -20.64 26.10
N ALA A 97 -9.52 -20.43 26.10
CA ALA A 97 -10.18 -19.22 25.62
C ALA A 97 -9.74 -17.98 26.44
N PRO A 98 -9.78 -16.76 25.87
CA PRO A 98 -10.47 -16.39 24.63
C PRO A 98 -9.55 -16.33 23.40
N VAL A 99 -10.08 -16.79 22.26
CA VAL A 99 -9.49 -16.55 20.93
C VAL A 99 -9.58 -15.05 20.66
N VAL A 100 -8.49 -14.32 20.86
CA VAL A 100 -8.40 -12.92 20.50
C VAL A 100 -8.19 -12.85 18.99
N ILE A 101 -9.27 -12.59 18.24
CA ILE A 101 -9.18 -12.14 16.86
C ILE A 101 -8.77 -10.67 16.94
N GLY A 102 -7.47 -10.41 16.87
CA GLY A 102 -6.93 -9.06 16.83
C GLY A 102 -7.27 -8.35 15.52
N PRO A 103 -7.04 -7.02 15.48
CA PRO A 103 -7.33 -6.22 14.29
C PRO A 103 -6.56 -6.75 13.07
N PRO A 104 -7.05 -6.44 11.85
CA PRO A 104 -6.32 -6.77 10.64
C PRO A 104 -4.94 -6.10 10.68
N SER A 105 -3.91 -6.83 10.27
CA SER A 105 -2.55 -6.29 10.16
C SER A 105 -1.85 -6.83 8.93
N TRP A 106 -0.93 -6.03 8.38
CA TRP A 106 0.00 -6.48 7.35
C TRP A 106 0.86 -7.64 7.87
N ARG A 107 0.98 -8.72 7.10
CA ARG A 107 1.88 -9.83 7.46
C ARG A 107 3.32 -9.43 7.23
N ALA A 108 4.27 -10.04 7.93
CA ALA A 108 5.69 -9.91 7.60
C ALA A 108 5.98 -10.37 6.15
N SER A 109 6.88 -9.69 5.45
CA SER A 109 7.23 -9.94 4.04
C SER A 109 7.79 -11.34 3.83
N VAL A 110 8.47 -11.92 4.81
CA VAL A 110 8.92 -13.31 4.78
C VAL A 110 7.76 -14.28 4.49
N VAL A 111 6.55 -13.95 4.92
CA VAL A 111 5.36 -14.76 4.62
C VAL A 111 4.97 -14.62 3.15
N LEU A 112 5.03 -13.40 2.59
CA LEU A 112 4.78 -13.17 1.16
C LEU A 112 5.79 -13.95 0.32
N HIS A 113 7.05 -13.96 0.75
CA HIS A 113 8.14 -14.64 0.06
C HIS A 113 8.04 -16.16 0.06
N LYS A 114 7.25 -16.76 0.97
CA LYS A 114 6.96 -18.21 0.95
C LYS A 114 6.01 -18.62 -0.17
N LEU A 115 5.07 -17.75 -0.53
CA LEU A 115 4.08 -18.00 -1.59
C LEU A 115 4.56 -17.51 -2.94
N TRP A 116 5.37 -16.46 -2.93
CA TRP A 116 6.00 -15.90 -4.10
C TRP A 116 7.41 -15.45 -3.72
N THR A 117 8.42 -16.24 -4.06
CA THR A 117 9.80 -15.75 -4.01
C THR A 117 9.95 -14.80 -5.18
N PRO A 118 10.13 -13.49 -4.96
CA PRO A 118 10.55 -12.64 -6.04
C PRO A 118 11.85 -13.27 -6.57
N LYS A 119 12.04 -13.39 -7.89
CA LYS A 119 13.41 -13.56 -8.45
C LYS A 119 14.33 -12.35 -8.10
N ALA A 120 13.99 -11.54 -7.09
CA ALA A 120 14.10 -10.10 -7.11
C ALA A 120 14.71 -9.50 -5.83
N LEU A 121 15.41 -10.26 -4.99
CA LEU A 121 16.41 -9.64 -4.09
C LEU A 121 17.64 -9.10 -4.85
N GLU A 122 17.69 -9.30 -6.17
CA GLU A 122 18.82 -8.95 -7.03
C GLU A 122 18.95 -7.43 -7.25
N SER A 123 17.84 -6.67 -7.34
CA SER A 123 17.92 -5.23 -7.64
C SER A 123 17.86 -4.35 -6.36
N PRO A 124 18.65 -3.25 -6.30
CA PRO A 124 18.60 -2.30 -5.18
C PRO A 124 17.20 -1.75 -4.92
N ARG A 125 16.42 -1.53 -5.99
CA ARG A 125 15.06 -1.00 -5.93
C ARG A 125 14.11 -1.94 -5.21
N VAL A 126 14.17 -3.24 -5.49
CA VAL A 126 13.28 -4.21 -4.83
C VAL A 126 13.71 -4.42 -3.37
N ARG A 127 15.02 -4.42 -3.08
CA ARG A 127 15.51 -4.44 -1.69
C ARG A 127 14.98 -3.26 -0.89
N LYS A 128 14.99 -2.04 -1.46
CA LYS A 128 14.37 -0.87 -0.82
C LYS A 128 12.89 -1.10 -0.54
N ARG A 129 12.13 -1.63 -1.50
CA ARG A 129 10.69 -1.92 -1.31
C ARG A 129 10.41 -2.92 -0.20
N VAL A 130 11.18 -3.99 -0.12
CA VAL A 130 11.07 -4.97 0.97
C VAL A 130 11.43 -4.33 2.31
N ALA A 131 12.50 -3.55 2.37
CA ALA A 131 12.91 -2.87 3.60
C ALA A 131 11.83 -1.90 4.10
N MET A 132 11.29 -1.04 3.22
CA MET A 132 10.23 -0.10 3.57
C MET A 132 8.92 -0.80 3.93
N TYR A 133 8.63 -1.97 3.35
CA TYR A 133 7.51 -2.81 3.76
C TYR A 133 7.68 -3.28 5.22
N GLU A 134 8.84 -3.84 5.56
CA GLU A 134 9.11 -4.30 6.93
C GLU A 134 9.10 -3.17 7.94
N GLU A 135 9.68 -2.03 7.58
CA GLU A 135 9.81 -0.88 8.47
C GLU A 135 8.48 -0.15 8.71
N HIS A 136 7.66 0.02 7.66
CA HIS A 136 6.52 0.93 7.71
C HIS A 136 5.15 0.28 7.54
N LEU A 137 5.05 -1.00 7.15
CA LEU A 137 3.76 -1.70 6.96
C LEU A 137 3.60 -2.88 7.90
N ALA A 138 4.59 -3.78 7.97
CA ALA A 138 4.46 -5.04 8.69
C ALA A 138 3.93 -4.86 10.12
N GLY A 139 2.87 -5.60 10.46
CA GLY A 139 2.21 -5.55 11.77
C GLY A 139 1.24 -4.38 11.97
N ARG A 140 1.20 -3.38 11.08
CA ARG A 140 0.27 -2.24 11.18
C ARG A 140 -1.10 -2.55 10.61
N ASP A 141 -2.10 -1.78 11.05
CA ASP A 141 -3.45 -1.82 10.48
C ASP A 141 -3.43 -1.31 9.03
N PRO A 142 -4.01 -2.04 8.07
CA PRO A 142 -4.08 -1.59 6.68
C PRO A 142 -4.84 -0.27 6.50
N ALA A 143 -5.84 0.02 7.32
CA ALA A 143 -6.61 1.26 7.24
C ALA A 143 -5.73 2.48 7.57
N ASP A 144 -4.90 2.37 8.60
CA ASP A 144 -3.96 3.44 8.98
C ASP A 144 -2.95 3.69 7.86
N THR A 145 -2.42 2.62 7.25
CA THR A 145 -1.47 2.77 6.13
C THR A 145 -2.10 3.42 4.89
N PHE A 146 -3.37 3.11 4.58
CA PHE A 146 -4.06 3.76 3.46
C PHE A 146 -4.45 5.20 3.76
N GLU A 147 -4.77 5.52 5.02
CA GLU A 147 -5.03 6.90 5.42
C GLU A 147 -3.80 7.80 5.25
N GLU A 148 -2.63 7.33 5.69
CA GLU A 148 -1.36 8.07 5.51
C GLU A 148 -1.06 8.33 4.04
N VAL A 149 -1.23 7.31 3.18
CA VAL A 149 -0.99 7.43 1.74
C VAL A 149 -2.01 8.31 1.06
N LEU A 150 -3.27 8.22 1.45
CA LEU A 150 -4.32 9.09 0.93
C LEU A 150 -4.05 10.54 1.32
N SER A 151 -3.60 10.79 2.56
CA SER A 151 -3.21 12.13 3.01
C SER A 151 -2.06 12.70 2.17
N PHE A 152 -1.04 11.89 1.88
CA PHE A 152 0.07 12.28 1.01
C PHE A 152 -0.41 12.62 -0.42
N PHE A 153 -1.22 11.76 -1.04
CA PHE A 153 -1.70 12.07 -2.39
C PHE A 153 -2.63 13.28 -2.43
N ARG A 154 -3.41 13.52 -1.38
CA ARG A 154 -4.27 14.72 -1.27
C ARG A 154 -3.46 16.00 -1.08
N SER A 155 -2.36 15.97 -0.32
CA SER A 155 -1.49 17.16 -0.23
C SER A 155 -0.89 17.50 -1.59
N LEU A 156 -0.51 16.49 -2.37
CA LEU A 156 0.01 16.66 -3.72
C LEU A 156 -1.07 17.12 -4.71
N GLU A 157 -2.29 16.59 -4.61
CA GLU A 157 -3.45 17.04 -5.39
C GLU A 157 -3.79 18.51 -5.11
N ALA A 158 -3.75 18.93 -3.84
CA ALA A 158 -4.07 20.29 -3.41
C ALA A 158 -3.16 21.36 -4.04
N VAL A 159 -1.93 20.99 -4.40
CA VAL A 159 -0.97 21.85 -5.10
C VAL A 159 -0.91 21.59 -6.61
N GLY A 160 -1.89 20.88 -7.17
CA GLY A 160 -1.98 20.62 -8.61
C GLY A 160 -0.96 19.60 -9.13
N TRP A 161 -0.58 18.62 -8.31
CA TRP A 161 0.41 17.60 -8.63
C TRP A 161 1.82 18.16 -8.89
N ASN A 162 2.17 19.23 -8.20
CA ASN A 162 3.49 19.88 -8.27
C ASN A 162 4.32 19.57 -7.01
N PRO A 163 5.28 18.62 -7.06
CA PRO A 163 6.07 18.23 -5.89
C PRO A 163 6.85 19.40 -5.29
N SER A 164 7.36 20.32 -6.12
CA SER A 164 8.18 21.44 -5.66
C SER A 164 7.40 22.44 -4.80
N ALA A 165 6.06 22.41 -4.84
CA ALA A 165 5.20 23.24 -3.99
C ALA A 165 5.03 22.70 -2.55
N LEU A 166 5.52 21.48 -2.27
CA LEU A 166 5.50 20.83 -0.94
C LEU A 166 6.90 20.68 -0.33
N ASN A 167 7.93 21.24 -0.97
CA ASN A 167 9.32 21.21 -0.52
C ASN A 167 9.69 22.41 0.35
#